data_AF-A0A8H8CMN0-F1
#
_entry.id   AF-A0A8H8CMN0-F1
#
_cell.length_a   1.000
_cell.length_b   1.000
_cell.length_c   1.000
_cell.angle_alpha   90.00
_cell.angle_beta   90.00
_cell.angle_gamma   90.00
#
_symmetry.space_group_name_H-M   'P 1'
#
loop_
_entity.id
_entity.type
_entity.pdbx_description
1 polymer ?
#
loop_
_entity_poly.entity_id
_entity_poly.type
_entity_poly.pdbx_seq_one_letter_code
_entity_poly.pdbx_strand_id
1 'polypeptide(L)'
;MSTTTTNSQPPHVFMSPAPEGYIVMLAPDEQKYMVPLHLVPDLQHAFESYRHKMRLGVPQASSSVQQADPNVVEYTLDEGHSSHFPNPPLSEQECLDVHSEILALQQCLGISYKDAAHRLYMTELAKAKLAYKSMKSLKHISEGIDNSLLDLHARLGAGS
;
A
#
# COMPACT_ATOMS: atom_id res chain seq x y z
N MET A 1 29.41 61.04 -36.56
CA MET A 1 28.85 60.81 -35.20
C MET A 1 28.42 59.35 -35.14
N SER A 2 28.81 58.72 -34.03
CA SER A 2 28.52 57.36 -33.52
C SER A 2 27.03 56.96 -33.64
N THR A 3 26.56 55.70 -33.63
CA THR A 3 27.00 54.46 -32.95
C THR A 3 26.40 53.19 -33.60
N THR A 4 27.19 52.10 -33.53
CA THR A 4 26.86 50.68 -33.29
C THR A 4 25.55 50.39 -32.52
N THR A 5 24.78 49.36 -32.89
CA THR A 5 23.96 48.46 -32.02
C THR A 5 23.35 47.36 -32.90
N THR A 6 24.00 46.20 -33.06
CA THR A 6 23.89 44.98 -32.25
C THR A 6 22.52 44.32 -32.30
N ASN A 7 22.51 43.27 -33.13
CA ASN A 7 21.58 42.17 -33.27
C ASN A 7 21.10 41.63 -31.90
N SER A 8 19.79 41.61 -31.67
CA SER A 8 19.15 40.90 -30.55
C SER A 8 17.85 40.25 -31.03
N GLN A 9 18.02 39.11 -31.67
CA GLN A 9 16.97 38.14 -31.93
C GLN A 9 16.39 37.66 -30.58
N PRO A 10 15.09 37.86 -30.30
CA PRO A 10 14.48 37.18 -29.17
C PRO A 10 14.43 35.67 -29.48
N PRO A 11 14.65 34.79 -28.50
CA PRO A 11 14.43 33.37 -28.71
C PRO A 11 12.94 33.17 -29.00
N HIS A 12 12.62 32.88 -30.25
CA HIS A 12 11.33 32.32 -30.63
C HIS A 12 11.22 30.96 -29.92
N VAL A 13 10.70 30.98 -28.69
CA VAL A 13 10.21 29.78 -28.03
C VAL A 13 9.01 29.35 -28.86
N PHE A 14 9.22 28.35 -29.72
CA PHE A 14 8.14 27.59 -30.34
C PHE A 14 7.33 26.94 -29.21
N MET A 15 6.37 27.67 -28.64
CA MET A 15 5.24 27.03 -27.97
C MET A 15 4.35 26.53 -29.09
N SER A 16 4.63 25.32 -29.57
CA SER A 16 3.74 24.59 -30.45
C SER A 16 2.34 24.64 -29.83
N PRO A 17 1.29 24.98 -30.60
CA PRO A 17 -0.07 24.85 -30.10
C PRO A 17 -0.28 23.40 -29.65
N ALA A 18 -1.02 23.21 -28.57
CA ALA A 18 -1.30 21.87 -28.06
C ALA A 18 -1.86 21.00 -29.21
N PRO A 19 -1.32 19.80 -29.45
CA PRO A 19 -1.82 18.90 -30.47
C PRO A 19 -3.31 18.64 -30.28
N GLU A 20 -3.99 18.38 -31.39
CA GLU A 20 -5.43 18.15 -31.41
C GLU A 20 -5.82 17.03 -30.44
N GLY A 21 -6.80 17.29 -29.58
CA GLY A 21 -7.19 16.38 -28.50
C GLY A 21 -6.43 16.54 -27.18
N TYR A 22 -5.53 17.51 -27.05
CA TYR A 22 -4.82 17.85 -25.81
C TYR A 22 -5.08 19.29 -25.37
N ILE A 23 -5.07 19.53 -24.06
CA ILE A 23 -5.08 20.86 -23.46
C ILE A 23 -3.91 21.01 -22.50
N VAL A 24 -3.42 22.24 -22.31
CA VAL A 24 -2.40 22.52 -21.29
C VAL A 24 -3.12 22.94 -20.01
N MET A 25 -2.96 22.17 -18.95
CA MET A 25 -3.51 22.45 -17.62
C MET A 25 -2.39 22.80 -16.63
N LEU A 26 -2.71 23.65 -15.65
CA LEU A 26 -1.82 23.94 -14.53
C LEU A 26 -2.13 22.98 -13.39
N ALA A 27 -1.13 22.23 -12.95
CA ALA A 27 -1.25 21.32 -11.81
C ALA A 27 -1.00 22.06 -10.48
N PRO A 28 -1.27 21.41 -9.33
CA PRO A 28 -1.09 21.99 -7.99
C PRO A 28 0.35 22.35 -7.64
N ASP A 29 1.33 21.81 -8.36
CA ASP A 29 2.76 22.10 -8.28
C ASP A 29 3.17 23.33 -9.11
N GLU A 30 2.18 24.05 -9.67
CA GLU A 30 2.35 25.19 -10.57
C GLU A 30 3.04 24.84 -11.91
N GLN A 31 3.17 23.54 -12.22
CA GLN A 31 3.71 23.11 -13.51
C GLN A 31 2.60 22.93 -14.54
N LYS A 32 2.95 23.18 -15.80
CA LYS A 32 2.04 23.05 -16.94
C LYS A 32 2.16 21.64 -17.53
N TYR A 33 1.06 20.90 -17.54
CA TYR A 33 0.98 19.56 -18.12
C TYR A 33 0.08 19.54 -19.33
N MET A 34 0.46 18.77 -20.34
CA MET A 34 -0.41 18.46 -21.48
C MET A 34 -1.28 17.26 -21.15
N VAL A 35 -2.60 17.44 -21.25
CA VAL A 35 -3.60 16.48 -20.82
C VAL A 35 -4.56 16.19 -21.97
N PRO A 36 -4.80 14.91 -22.32
CA PRO A 36 -5.85 14.56 -23.26
C PRO A 36 -7.23 15.07 -22.82
N LEU A 37 -8.00 15.64 -23.75
CA LEU A 37 -9.32 16.24 -23.46
C LEU A 37 -10.28 15.30 -22.71
N HIS A 38 -10.23 14.01 -23.01
CA HIS A 38 -11.10 13.01 -22.38
C HIS A 38 -10.77 12.75 -20.90
N LEU A 39 -9.55 13.06 -20.45
CA LEU A 39 -9.13 12.91 -19.04
C LEU A 39 -9.37 14.18 -18.22
N VAL A 40 -9.70 15.30 -18.86
CA VAL A 40 -9.89 16.59 -18.19
C VAL A 40 -10.99 16.54 -17.13
N PRO A 41 -12.18 15.95 -17.37
CA PRO A 41 -13.22 15.88 -16.34
C PRO A 41 -12.77 15.11 -15.09
N ASP A 42 -12.11 13.98 -15.28
CA ASP A 42 -11.63 13.12 -14.18
C ASP A 42 -10.52 13.79 -13.38
N LEU A 43 -9.58 14.43 -14.07
CA LEU A 43 -8.49 15.17 -13.44
C LEU A 43 -9.00 16.38 -12.67
N GLN A 44 -9.97 17.12 -13.21
CA GLN A 44 -10.58 18.24 -12.52
C GLN A 44 -11.29 17.80 -11.24
N HIS A 45 -12.06 16.72 -11.30
CA HIS A 45 -12.71 16.13 -10.13
C HIS A 45 -11.70 15.67 -9.07
N ALA A 46 -10.58 15.05 -9.49
CA ALA A 46 -9.49 14.66 -8.60
C ALA A 46 -8.82 15.88 -7.95
N PHE A 47 -8.58 16.96 -8.69
CA PHE A 47 -7.98 18.19 -8.16
C PHE A 47 -8.89 18.92 -7.17
N GLU A 48 -10.19 19.00 -7.46
CA GLU A 48 -11.18 19.58 -6.54
C GLU A 48 -11.25 18.77 -5.24
N SER A 49 -11.27 17.44 -5.35
CA SER A 49 -11.21 16.53 -4.21
C SER A 49 -9.92 16.72 -3.39
N TYR A 50 -8.77 16.85 -4.04
CA TYR A 50 -7.49 17.11 -3.39
C TYR A 50 -7.49 18.44 -2.64
N ARG A 51 -7.92 19.53 -3.29
CA ARG A 51 -8.03 20.86 -2.65
C ARG A 51 -9.00 20.85 -1.48
N HIS A 52 -10.12 20.13 -1.60
CA HIS A 52 -11.09 20.01 -0.53
C HIS A 52 -10.49 19.29 0.69
N LYS A 53 -9.77 18.18 0.48
CA LYS A 53 -9.04 17.46 1.53
C LYS A 53 -7.97 18.33 2.20
N MET A 54 -7.19 19.07 1.43
CA MET A 54 -6.18 20.00 1.95
C MET A 54 -6.80 21.12 2.81
N ARG A 55 -7.97 21.66 2.43
CA ARG A 55 -8.69 22.66 3.25
C ARG A 55 -9.20 22.09 4.58
N LEU A 56 -9.53 20.81 4.61
CA LEU A 56 -9.99 20.11 5.82
C LEU A 56 -8.84 19.64 6.73
N GLY A 57 -7.59 19.92 6.36
CA GLY A 57 -6.42 19.47 7.12
C GLY A 57 -6.28 17.96 7.17
N VAL A 58 -6.92 17.23 6.26
CA VAL A 58 -6.75 15.78 6.14
C VAL A 58 -5.36 15.56 5.55
N PRO A 59 -4.39 15.02 6.31
CA PRO A 59 -3.10 14.68 5.75
C PRO A 59 -3.36 13.74 4.57
N GLN A 60 -2.82 14.09 3.41
CA GLN A 60 -2.77 13.18 2.29
C GLN A 60 -2.10 11.92 2.84
N ALA A 61 -2.86 10.81 2.92
CA ALA A 61 -2.25 9.51 3.17
C ALA A 61 -1.15 9.43 2.12
N SER A 62 0.10 9.37 2.58
CA SER A 62 1.25 9.28 1.71
C SER A 62 0.93 8.15 0.74
N SER A 63 0.65 8.48 -0.52
CA SER A 63 0.83 7.54 -1.62
C SER A 63 2.33 7.36 -1.84
N SER A 64 3.10 7.26 -0.76
CA SER A 64 4.18 6.34 -0.75
C SER A 64 3.53 4.98 -0.96
N VAL A 65 3.48 4.58 -2.23
CA VAL A 65 4.17 3.34 -2.57
C VAL A 65 5.58 3.53 -2.03
N GLN A 66 5.74 3.36 -0.71
CA GLN A 66 6.98 2.91 -0.16
C GLN A 66 7.18 1.64 -0.96
N GLN A 67 8.18 1.69 -1.82
CA GLN A 67 8.82 0.52 -2.37
C GLN A 67 9.30 -0.25 -1.13
N ALA A 68 8.35 -0.92 -0.46
CA ALA A 68 8.63 -1.93 0.51
C ALA A 68 9.52 -2.89 -0.25
N ASP A 69 10.63 -3.28 0.37
CA ASP A 69 11.35 -4.46 -0.07
C ASP A 69 10.29 -5.52 -0.41
N PRO A 70 10.25 -6.08 -1.63
CA PRO A 70 9.27 -7.10 -1.98
C PRO A 70 9.28 -8.28 -1.00
N ASN A 71 10.36 -8.42 -0.23
CA ASN A 71 10.52 -9.39 0.84
C ASN A 71 10.07 -8.93 2.23
N VAL A 72 9.39 -7.80 2.36
CA VAL A 72 8.92 -7.29 3.66
C VAL A 72 7.48 -6.83 3.51
N VAL A 73 6.57 -7.57 4.13
CA VAL A 73 5.18 -7.16 4.25
C VAL A 73 4.92 -6.80 5.71
N GLU A 74 4.57 -5.53 5.94
CA GLU A 74 4.18 -5.04 7.25
C GLU A 74 2.71 -5.37 7.48
N TYR A 75 2.44 -6.24 8.45
CA TYR A 75 1.07 -6.53 8.90
C TYR A 75 0.86 -5.90 10.28
N THR A 76 -0.15 -5.03 10.39
CA THR A 76 -0.58 -4.53 11.69
C THR A 76 -1.44 -5.59 12.37
N LEU A 77 -0.88 -6.27 13.37
CA LEU A 77 -1.64 -7.07 14.32
C LEU A 77 -2.31 -6.12 15.32
N ASP A 78 -3.48 -6.50 15.86
CA ASP A 78 -4.46 -5.69 16.61
C ASP A 78 -3.91 -4.93 17.88
N GLU A 79 -2.60 -4.86 18.12
CA GLU A 79 -1.97 -4.19 19.27
C GLU A 79 -0.79 -3.27 18.91
N GLY A 80 -0.70 -2.74 17.68
CA GLY A 80 0.29 -1.72 17.32
C GLY A 80 1.75 -2.20 17.30
N HIS A 81 1.98 -3.52 17.34
CA HIS A 81 3.29 -4.13 17.17
C HIS A 81 3.42 -4.60 15.72
N SER A 82 4.09 -3.80 14.89
CA SER A 82 4.48 -4.20 13.54
C SER A 82 5.50 -5.32 13.64
N SER A 83 5.08 -6.54 13.34
CA SER A 83 5.98 -7.69 13.28
C SER A 83 6.51 -7.80 11.85
N HIS A 84 7.83 -7.67 11.72
CA HIS A 84 8.54 -7.74 10.45
C HIS A 84 8.76 -9.21 10.08
N PHE A 85 7.95 -9.74 9.17
CA PHE A 85 8.15 -11.08 8.64
C PHE A 85 8.87 -11.02 7.30
N PRO A 86 9.90 -11.87 7.08
CA PRO A 86 10.42 -12.07 5.74
C PRO A 86 9.29 -12.64 4.87
N ASN A 87 9.07 -12.02 3.72
CA ASN A 87 8.17 -12.46 2.67
C ASN A 87 9.02 -13.10 1.56
N PRO A 88 9.50 -14.35 1.74
CA PRO A 88 10.25 -15.00 0.69
C PRO A 88 9.40 -15.09 -0.58
N PRO A 89 10.00 -15.01 -1.77
CA PRO A 89 9.27 -15.24 -3.00
C PRO A 89 8.66 -16.64 -2.97
N LEU A 90 7.39 -16.73 -3.35
CA LEU A 90 6.69 -18.01 -3.49
C LEU A 90 7.45 -18.90 -4.48
N SER A 91 7.52 -20.19 -4.18
CA SER A 91 7.98 -21.19 -5.14
C SER A 91 7.04 -21.23 -6.35
N GLU A 92 7.54 -21.77 -7.46
CA GLU A 92 6.74 -21.95 -8.68
C GLU A 92 5.50 -22.82 -8.42
N GLN A 93 5.64 -23.87 -7.61
CA GLN A 93 4.53 -24.74 -7.23
C GLN A 93 3.47 -23.98 -6.44
N GLU A 94 3.87 -23.19 -5.43
CA GLU A 94 2.94 -22.39 -4.63
C GLU A 94 2.21 -21.35 -5.50
N CYS A 95 2.89 -20.77 -6.50
CA CYS A 95 2.26 -19.87 -7.45
C CYS A 95 1.17 -20.58 -8.28
N LEU A 96 1.46 -21.80 -8.76
CA LEU A 96 0.50 -22.62 -9.51
C LEU A 96 -0.68 -23.03 -8.64
N ASP A 97 -0.43 -23.41 -7.39
CA ASP A 97 -1.46 -23.81 -6.44
C ASP A 97 -2.41 -22.63 -6.16
N VAL A 98 -1.88 -21.46 -5.81
CA VAL A 98 -2.67 -20.24 -5.60
C VAL A 98 -3.45 -19.86 -6.86
N HIS A 99 -2.83 -19.93 -8.04
CA HIS A 99 -3.51 -19.64 -9.29
C HIS A 99 -4.68 -20.60 -9.55
N SER A 100 -4.48 -21.90 -9.31
CA SER A 100 -5.52 -22.92 -9.47
C SER A 100 -6.72 -22.67 -8.54
N GLU A 101 -6.46 -22.22 -7.31
CA GLU A 101 -7.49 -21.90 -6.34
C GLU A 101 -8.27 -20.63 -6.72
N ILE A 102 -7.59 -19.61 -7.24
CA ILE A 102 -8.24 -18.41 -7.77
C ILE A 102 -9.15 -18.76 -8.95
N LEU A 103 -8.69 -19.62 -9.87
CA LEU A 103 -9.51 -20.08 -11.00
C LEU A 103 -10.72 -20.88 -10.52
N ALA A 104 -10.55 -21.75 -9.53
CA ALA A 104 -11.66 -22.50 -8.94
C ALA A 104 -12.70 -21.55 -8.32
N LEU A 105 -12.27 -20.53 -7.58
CA LEU A 105 -13.17 -19.51 -7.02
C LEU A 105 -13.88 -18.69 -8.09
N GLN A 106 -13.16 -18.31 -9.14
CA GLN A 106 -13.73 -17.60 -10.29
C GLN A 106 -14.82 -18.43 -10.97
N GLN A 107 -14.57 -19.72 -11.23
CA GLN A 107 -15.54 -20.62 -11.87
C GLN A 107 -16.76 -20.88 -10.97
N CYS A 108 -16.55 -21.11 -9.68
CA CYS A 108 -17.62 -21.40 -8.74
C CYS A 108 -18.55 -20.20 -8.47
N LEU A 109 -18.00 -18.98 -8.42
CA LEU A 109 -18.73 -17.79 -8.02
C LEU A 109 -19.08 -16.85 -9.18
N GLY A 110 -18.52 -17.08 -10.38
CA GLY A 110 -18.71 -16.20 -11.54
C GLY A 110 -18.15 -14.79 -11.34
N ILE A 111 -17.13 -14.63 -10.49
CA ILE A 111 -16.52 -13.33 -10.16
C ILE A 111 -15.26 -13.06 -10.98
N SER A 112 -14.80 -11.81 -10.97
CA SER A 112 -13.54 -11.47 -11.63
C SER A 112 -12.35 -12.15 -10.95
N TYR A 113 -11.28 -12.44 -11.71
CA TYR A 113 -10.04 -12.98 -11.17
C TYR A 113 -9.49 -12.12 -10.01
N LYS A 114 -9.56 -10.80 -10.17
CA LYS A 114 -9.15 -9.82 -9.14
C LYS A 114 -9.93 -10.00 -7.84
N ASP A 115 -11.25 -10.16 -7.93
CA ASP A 115 -12.10 -10.33 -6.74
C ASP A 115 -11.89 -11.69 -6.09
N ALA A 116 -11.68 -12.75 -6.89
CA ALA A 116 -11.35 -14.09 -6.39
C ALA A 116 -10.01 -14.07 -5.63
N ALA A 117 -8.97 -13.47 -6.20
CA ALA A 117 -7.66 -13.31 -5.55
C ALA A 117 -7.76 -12.50 -4.25
N HIS A 118 -8.49 -11.39 -4.27
CA HIS A 118 -8.70 -10.57 -3.07
C HIS A 118 -9.45 -11.34 -1.97
N ARG A 119 -10.47 -12.13 -2.33
CA ARG A 119 -11.20 -12.97 -1.36
C ARG A 119 -10.34 -14.07 -0.76
N LEU A 120 -9.51 -14.72 -1.58
CA LEU A 120 -8.57 -15.73 -1.11
C LEU A 120 -7.61 -15.10 -0.10
N TYR A 121 -7.01 -13.97 -0.44
CA TYR A 121 -6.14 -13.20 0.46
C TYR A 121 -6.83 -12.85 1.79
N MET A 122 -8.05 -12.32 1.76
CA MET A 122 -8.77 -11.96 2.99
C MET A 122 -9.09 -13.17 3.87
N THR A 123 -9.34 -14.32 3.25
CA THR A 123 -9.60 -15.58 3.95
C THR A 123 -8.35 -16.09 4.64
N GLU A 124 -7.22 -16.14 3.94
CA GLU A 124 -5.93 -16.55 4.51
C GLU A 124 -5.46 -15.59 5.59
N LEU A 125 -5.63 -14.28 5.39
CA LEU A 125 -5.32 -13.27 6.41
C LEU A 125 -6.15 -13.49 7.68
N ALA A 126 -7.44 -13.80 7.55
CA ALA A 126 -8.30 -14.07 8.69
C ALA A 126 -7.85 -15.34 9.44
N LYS A 127 -7.48 -16.40 8.71
CA LYS A 127 -6.92 -17.64 9.30
C LYS A 127 -5.63 -17.34 10.07
N ALA A 128 -4.71 -16.58 9.48
CA ALA A 128 -3.45 -16.20 10.12
C ALA A 128 -3.67 -15.38 11.40
N LYS A 129 -4.61 -14.42 11.38
CA LYS A 129 -4.98 -13.64 12.57
C LYS A 129 -5.56 -14.52 13.68
N LEU A 130 -6.38 -15.51 13.33
CA LEU A 130 -6.94 -16.44 14.30
C LEU A 130 -5.85 -17.32 14.93
N ALA A 131 -4.95 -17.86 14.11
CA ALA A 131 -3.81 -18.65 14.58
C ALA A 131 -2.91 -17.84 15.51
N TYR A 132 -2.64 -16.58 15.18
CA TYR A 132 -1.88 -15.66 16.05
C TYR A 132 -2.56 -15.46 17.41
N LYS A 133 -3.88 -15.22 17.42
CA LYS A 133 -4.65 -15.05 18.68
C LYS A 133 -4.59 -16.32 19.53
N SER A 134 -4.70 -17.49 18.90
CA SER A 134 -4.58 -18.78 19.59
C SER A 134 -3.18 -19.02 20.15
N MET A 135 -2.14 -18.68 19.40
CA MET A 135 -0.75 -18.81 19.88
C MET A 135 -0.49 -17.88 21.06
N LYS A 136 -1.01 -16.65 21.02
CA LYS A 136 -0.89 -15.69 22.13
C LYS A 136 -1.56 -16.20 23.40
N SER A 137 -2.77 -16.77 23.31
CA SER A 137 -3.44 -17.32 24.49
C SER A 137 -2.71 -18.53 25.07
N LEU A 138 -2.19 -19.43 24.22
CA LEU A 138 -1.39 -20.56 24.66
C LEU A 138 -0.09 -20.13 25.36
N LYS A 139 0.58 -19.09 24.85
CA LYS A 139 1.77 -18.51 25.48
C LYS A 139 1.47 -18.03 26.91
N HIS A 140 0.37 -17.29 27.09
CA HIS A 140 -0.04 -16.84 28.43
C HIS A 140 -0.33 -17.99 29.39
N ILE A 141 -0.92 -19.09 28.90
CA ILE A 141 -1.16 -20.28 29.71
C ILE A 141 0.17 -20.94 30.10
N SER A 142 1.10 -21.10 29.15
CA SER A 142 2.44 -21.67 29.41
C SER A 142 3.18 -20.88 30.49
N GLU A 143 3.22 -19.55 30.36
CA GLU A 143 3.83 -18.67 31.36
C GLU A 143 3.17 -18.82 32.73
N GLY A 144 1.84 -18.98 32.78
CA GLY A 144 1.10 -19.25 34.02
C GLY A 144 1.48 -20.59 34.67
N ILE A 145 1.66 -21.64 33.87
CA ILE A 145 2.10 -22.95 34.34
C ILE A 145 3.54 -22.88 34.88
N ASP A 146 4.45 -22.26 34.13
CA ASP A 146 5.85 -22.13 34.52
C ASP A 146 5.98 -21.37 35.85
N ASN A 147 5.24 -20.27 36.01
CA ASN A 147 5.20 -19.51 37.27
C ASN A 147 4.64 -20.33 38.43
N SER A 148 3.60 -21.15 38.18
CA SER A 148 3.01 -22.01 39.21
C SER A 148 3.95 -23.15 39.63
N LEU A 149 4.71 -23.72 38.68
CA LEU A 149 5.72 -24.74 38.97
C LEU A 149 6.89 -24.17 39.76
N LEU A 150 7.32 -22.94 39.44
CA LEU A 150 8.35 -22.24 40.20
C LEU A 150 7.92 -21.96 41.64
N ASP A 151 6.69 -21.50 41.87
CA ASP A 151 6.14 -21.29 43.22
C ASP A 151 6.09 -22.60 44.02
N LEU A 152 5.63 -23.68 43.38
CA LEU A 152 5.56 -24.99 44.01
C LEU A 152 6.94 -25.54 44.37
N HIS A 153 7.94 -25.35 43.50
CA HIS A 153 9.32 -25.73 43.78
C HIS A 153 9.91 -24.93 44.95
N ALA A 154 9.68 -23.61 44.99
CA ALA A 154 10.13 -22.76 46.08
C ALA A 154 9.51 -23.16 47.43
N ARG A 155 8.23 -23.54 47.44
CA ARG A 155 7.53 -24.00 48.66
C ARG A 155 8.01 -25.35 49.15
N LEU A 156 8.34 -26.29 48.26
CA LEU A 156 8.87 -27.60 48.62
C LEU A 156 10.34 -27.54 49.08
N GLY A 157 11.14 -26.64 48.50
CA GLY A 157 12.53 -26.41 48.91
C GLY A 157 12.68 -25.67 50.24
N ALA A 158 11.72 -24.83 50.62
CA ALA A 158 11.76 -24.06 51.88
C ALA A 158 11.31 -24.85 53.13
N GLY A 159 10.88 -26.12 52.97
CA GLY A 159 10.42 -26.99 54.06
C GLY A 159 11.40 -28.09 54.48
N SER A 160 12.65 -28.07 54.00
CA SER A 160 13.73 -29.01 54.38
C SER A 160 14.75 -28.36 55.31
#